data_AF-W8EWD2-F1
#
_entry.id   AF-W8EWD2-F1
#
_cell.length_a   1.000
_cell.length_b   1.000
_cell.length_c   1.000
_cell.angle_alpha   90.00
_cell.angle_beta   90.00
_cell.angle_gamma   90.00
#
_symmetry.space_group_name_H-M   'P 1'
#
loop_
_entity.id
_entity.type
_entity.pdbx_description
1 polymer ?
#
loop_
_entity_poly.entity_id
_entity_poly.type
_entity_poly.pdbx_seq_one_letter_code
_entity_poly.pdbx_strand_id
1 'polypeptide(L)' 'MQAERTGAAGTSRNTQSGRCRLGAGRDVVVSQLTFSVSPADAYTISLRLLDTQGNEVAADSLQYTGQ' A
#
# COMPACT_ATOMS: atom_id res chain seq x y z
N MET A 1 -5.19 0.18 -2.20
CA MET A 1 -3.99 0.12 -1.34
C MET A 1 -4.38 -0.58 -0.05
N GLN A 2 -3.54 -1.49 0.42
CA GLN A 2 -3.66 -2.12 1.73
C GLN A 2 -2.31 -2.04 2.42
N ALA A 3 -2.28 -1.61 3.67
CA ALA A 3 -1.10 -1.63 4.51
C ALA A 3 -1.40 -2.46 5.76
N GLU A 4 -0.48 -3.34 6.11
CA GLU A 4 -0.52 -4.17 7.31
C GLU A 4 0.82 -4.04 8.04
N ARG A 5 0.78 -3.79 9.34
CA ARG A 5 1.96 -3.74 10.21
C ARG A 5 1.68 -4.61 11.43
N THR A 6 2.65 -5.44 11.80
CA THR A 6 2.64 -6.24 13.02
C THR A 6 3.89 -5.91 13.83
N GLY A 7 3.71 -5.56 15.09
CA GLY A 7 4.79 -5.24 16.01
C GLY A 7 4.45 -5.65 17.43
N ALA A 8 5.34 -5.35 18.38
CA ALA A 8 5.17 -5.72 19.79
C ALA A 8 3.88 -5.17 20.42
N ALA A 9 3.43 -3.99 19.97
CA ALA A 9 2.19 -3.36 20.43
C ALA A 9 0.92 -3.90 19.73
N GLY A 10 1.06 -4.86 18.81
CA GLY A 10 -0.04 -5.47 18.05
C GLY A 10 -0.01 -5.19 16.56
N THR A 11 -1.13 -5.52 15.90
CA THR A 11 -1.31 -5.41 14.46
C THR A 11 -2.19 -4.24 14.09
N SER A 12 -1.84 -3.56 13.01
CA SER A 12 -2.64 -2.48 12.41
C SER A 12 -2.85 -2.79 10.93
N ARG A 13 -4.07 -2.56 10.45
CA ARG A 13 -4.43 -2.72 9.03
C ARG A 13 -5.14 -1.46 8.54
N ASN A 14 -4.73 -0.96 7.38
CA ASN A 14 -5.35 0.15 6.70
C ASN A 14 -5.65 -0.24 5.24
N THR A 15 -6.91 -0.09 4.82
CA THR A 15 -7.32 -0.35 3.44
C THR A 15 -7.92 0.91 2.86
N GLN A 16 -7.34 1.38 1.75
CA GLN A 16 -7.79 2.57 1.04
C GLN A 16 -8.09 2.23 -0.41
N SER A 17 -9.20 2.75 -0.92
CA SER A 17 -9.55 2.71 -2.33
C SER A 17 -9.98 4.09 -2.79
N GLY A 18 -9.79 4.36 -4.08
CA GLY A 18 -10.09 5.64 -4.67
C GLY A 18 -9.98 5.56 -6.18
N ARG A 19 -10.53 6.56 -6.87
CA ARG A 19 -10.37 6.71 -8.31
C ARG A 19 -9.31 7.78 -8.56
N CYS A 20 -8.44 7.54 -9.52
CA CYS A 20 -7.52 8.54 -10.05
C CYS A 20 -7.61 8.56 -11.57
N ARG A 21 -7.16 9.66 -12.19
CA ARG A 21 -6.97 9.75 -13.64
C ARG A 21 -5.47 9.86 -13.88
N LEU A 22 -4.93 8.95 -14.69
CA LEU A 22 -3.52 8.90 -15.03
C LEU A 22 -3.35 9.09 -16.53
N GLY A 23 -2.62 10.12 -16.93
CA GLY A 23 -2.20 10.29 -18.32
C GLY A 23 -0.96 9.45 -18.63
N ALA A 24 -0.77 9.07 -19.89
CA ALA A 24 0.43 8.35 -20.31
C ALA A 24 1.72 9.12 -19.97
N GLY A 25 2.71 8.43 -19.41
CA GLY A 25 4.01 9.01 -19.03
C GLY A 25 3.95 10.03 -17.89
N ARG A 26 2.89 10.01 -17.08
CA ARG A 26 2.76 10.87 -15.89
C ARG A 26 2.79 10.04 -14.63
N ASP A 27 3.24 10.66 -13.55
CA ASP A 27 3.15 10.11 -12.20
C ASP A 27 1.92 10.67 -11.48
N VAL A 28 1.30 9.86 -10.63
CA VAL A 28 0.21 10.28 -9.76
C VAL A 28 0.38 9.64 -8.38
N VAL A 29 0.22 10.44 -7.33
CA VAL A 29 0.15 9.94 -5.96
C VAL A 29 -1.28 9.47 -5.70
N VAL A 30 -1.46 8.16 -5.55
CA VAL A 30 -2.78 7.53 -5.32
C VAL A 30 -3.14 7.41 -3.84
N SER A 31 -2.15 7.45 -2.96
CA SER A 31 -2.31 7.38 -1.51
C SER A 31 -1.02 7.85 -0.83
N GLN A 32 -1.17 8.41 0.37
CA GLN A 32 -0.09 8.71 1.28
C GLN A 32 -0.46 8.18 2.66
N LEU A 33 0.46 7.43 3.27
CA LEU A 33 0.29 6.83 4.58
C LEU A 33 1.54 7.04 5.42
N THR A 34 1.35 7.12 6.73
CA THR A 34 2.44 7.22 7.70
C THR A 34 2.07 6.38 8.91
N PHE A 35 3.00 5.56 9.36
CA PHE A 35 2.87 4.79 10.59
C PHE A 35 4.22 4.68 11.27
N SER A 36 4.21 4.58 12.61
CA SER A 36 5.42 4.35 13.38
C SER A 36 5.92 2.92 13.17
N VAL A 37 7.24 2.78 13.04
CA VAL A 37 7.92 1.49 12.88
C VAL A 37 9.05 1.35 13.90
N SER A 38 9.20 0.15 14.45
CA SER A 38 10.40 -0.28 15.17
C SER A 38 11.20 -1.29 14.35
N PRO A 39 12.51 -1.47 14.60
CA PRO A 39 13.34 -2.42 13.83
C PRO A 39 12.85 -3.88 13.87
N ALA A 40 12.11 -4.26 14.91
CA ALA A 40 11.53 -5.60 15.06
C ALA A 40 10.13 -5.75 14.42
N ASP A 41 9.54 -4.66 13.90
CA ASP A 41 8.22 -4.72 13.27
C ASP A 41 8.32 -5.40 11.90
N ALA A 42 7.23 -6.04 11.48
CA ALA A 42 7.03 -6.48 10.11
C ALA A 42 5.90 -5.66 9.47
N TYR A 43 6.03 -5.30 8.20
CA TYR A 43 4.95 -4.65 7.47
C TYR A 43 4.93 -5.02 5.98
N THR A 44 3.73 -4.99 5.43
CA THR A 44 3.48 -5.15 3.99
C THR A 44 2.57 -4.02 3.53
N ILE A 45 2.95 -3.36 2.45
CA ILE A 45 2.12 -2.37 1.75
C ILE A 45 1.89 -2.92 0.35
N SER A 46 0.63 -3.07 -0.05
CA SER A 46 0.22 -3.56 -1.36
C SER A 46 -0.61 -2.51 -2.08
N LEU A 47 -0.25 -2.22 -3.32
CA LEU A 47 -1.01 -1.35 -4.22
C LEU A 47 -1.52 -2.17 -5.40
N ARG A 48 -2.78 -1.94 -5.76
CA ARG A 48 -3.42 -2.49 -6.96
C ARG A 48 -4.11 -1.36 -7.68
N LEU A 49 -3.84 -1.23 -8.97
CA LEU A 49 -4.52 -0.34 -9.89
C LEU A 49 -5.43 -1.19 -10.75
N LEU A 50 -6.69 -0.77 -10.80
CA LEU A 50 -7.72 -1.43 -11.58
C LEU A 50 -8.20 -0.48 -12.68
N ASP A 51 -8.51 -1.02 -13.86
CA ASP A 51 -9.24 -0.28 -14.87
C ASP A 51 -10.71 -0.05 -14.47
N THR A 52 -11.48 0.61 -15.32
CA THR A 52 -12.90 0.90 -15.07
C THR A 52 -13.79 -0.35 -15.08
N GLN A 53 -13.30 -1.46 -15.61
CA GLN A 53 -13.99 -2.76 -15.66
C GLN A 53 -13.62 -3.63 -14.45
N GLY A 54 -12.68 -3.18 -13.62
CA GLY A 54 -12.18 -3.90 -12.44
C GLY A 54 -11.00 -4.83 -12.73
N ASN A 55 -10.44 -4.82 -13.94
CA ASN A 55 -9.27 -5.62 -14.28
C ASN A 55 -8.02 -4.98 -13.71
N GLU A 56 -7.08 -5.79 -13.21
CA GLU A 56 -5.81 -5.28 -12.71
C GLU A 56 -4.90 -4.83 -13.86
N VAL A 57 -4.46 -3.58 -13.82
CA VAL A 57 -3.54 -3.00 -14.80
C VAL A 57 -2.11 -2.93 -14.28
N ALA A 58 -1.94 -2.85 -12.97
CA ALA A 58 -0.66 -2.86 -12.29
C ALA A 58 -0.85 -3.19 -10.82
N ALA A 59 0.13 -3.87 -10.25
CA ALA A 59 0.23 -4.10 -8.81
C ALA A 59 1.68 -4.01 -8.38
N ASP A 60 1.87 -3.57 -7.14
CA ASP A 60 3.19 -3.53 -6.52
C ASP A 60 3.06 -3.72 -5.02
N SER A 61 4.16 -4.14 -4.38
CA SER A 61 4.20 -4.30 -2.94
C SER A 61 5.57 -4.01 -2.36
N LEU A 62 5.57 -3.37 -1.19
CA LEU A 62 6.73 -3.25 -0.33
C LEU A 62 6.54 -4.17 0.88
N GLN A 63 7.53 -5.02 1.13
CA GLN A 63 7.56 -5.89 2.30
C GLN A 63 8.82 -5.64 3.12
N TYR A 64 8.65 -5.56 4.43
CA TYR A 64 9.72 -5.49 5.41
C TYR A 64 9.46 -6.49 6.53
N THR A 65 10.50 -7.20 6.91
CA THR A 65 10.50 -8.08 8.08
C THR A 65 11.63 -7.64 8.98
N GLY A 66 11.31 -7.28 10.22
CA GLY A 66 12.29 -6.91 11.22
C GLY A 66 13.35 -7.99 11.44
N GLN A 67 14.56 -7.55 11.79
CA GLN A 67 15.68 -8.40 12.18
C GLN A 67 15.73 -8.54 13.70
#